data_AF-A0A416W189-F1
#
_entry.id   AF-A0A416W189-F1
#
_cell.length_a   1.000
_cell.length_b   1.000
_cell.length_c   1.000
_cell.angle_alpha   90.00
_cell.angle_beta   90.00
_cell.angle_gamma   90.00
#
_symmetry.space_group_name_H-M   'P 1'
#
loop_
_entity.id
_entity.type
_entity.pdbx_description
1 polymer ?
#
loop_
_entity_poly.entity_id
_entity_poly.type
_entity_poly.pdbx_seq_one_letter_code
_entity_poly.pdbx_strand_id
1 'polypeptide(L)'
;MYKFFFFFLVIFFLPGCNDTFYSSIPNAPVNFICSLAQSPYVIITTTNQFFTVQKTSSGFSGINTAGQKISGNKYGFYFGYGGILVGNSAFNGYCAFDLACPYEYKEYNKKVSVELQTDGIGTAICPVCQTKYDLNNGGIPKEGDSKERLKPYKVTLFMENGVENIAVSN
;
A
#
# COMPACT_ATOMS: atom_id res chain seq x y z
N MET A 1 57.29 30.04 25.20
CA MET A 1 55.93 29.77 25.70
C MET A 1 55.03 29.54 24.47
N TYR A 2 54.74 28.28 24.14
CA TYR A 2 53.98 27.92 22.93
C TYR A 2 52.48 28.09 23.17
N LYS A 3 51.83 28.94 22.38
CA LYS A 3 50.37 29.13 22.40
C LYS A 3 49.71 27.92 21.71
N PHE A 4 49.08 27.06 22.51
CA PHE A 4 48.29 25.94 22.05
C PHE A 4 46.95 26.46 21.51
N PHE A 5 46.83 26.57 20.18
CA PHE A 5 45.58 26.98 19.53
C PHE A 5 44.66 25.76 19.43
N PHE A 6 43.71 25.64 20.36
CA PHE A 6 42.75 24.55 20.42
C PHE A 6 41.69 24.75 19.32
N PHE A 7 41.83 24.03 18.20
CA PHE A 7 40.86 24.03 17.10
C PHE A 7 39.61 23.28 17.56
N PHE A 8 38.57 24.01 17.98
CA PHE A 8 37.30 23.45 18.42
C PHE A 8 36.57 22.88 17.20
N LEU A 9 36.68 21.56 17.01
CA LEU A 9 35.97 20.81 15.98
C LEU A 9 34.48 20.77 16.33
N VAL A 10 33.72 21.76 15.85
CA VAL A 10 32.26 21.82 15.98
C VAL A 10 31.66 20.72 15.10
N ILE A 11 31.38 19.57 15.72
CA ILE A 11 30.59 18.50 15.11
C ILE A 11 29.15 19.00 15.06
N PHE A 12 28.71 19.48 13.90
CA PHE A 12 27.30 19.69 13.60
C PHE A 12 26.60 18.32 13.63
N PHE A 13 25.98 18.00 14.77
CA PHE A 13 24.97 16.95 14.84
C PHE A 13 23.76 17.43 14.02
N LEU A 14 23.73 17.06 12.74
CA LEU A 14 22.50 17.17 11.97
C LEU A 14 21.49 16.20 12.59
N PRO A 15 20.30 16.65 13.02
CA PRO A 15 19.25 15.73 13.43
C PRO A 15 18.94 14.80 12.25
N GLY A 16 19.04 13.50 12.47
CA GLY A 16 18.60 12.50 11.50
C GLY A 16 17.14 12.77 11.15
N CYS A 17 16.88 13.02 9.86
CA CYS A 17 15.55 13.29 9.35
C CYS A 17 14.69 12.05 9.58
N ASN A 18 13.83 12.09 10.59
CA ASN A 18 12.86 11.03 10.84
C ASN A 18 11.64 11.35 9.98
N ASP A 19 11.69 10.96 8.70
CA ASP A 19 10.62 11.19 7.72
C ASP A 19 9.40 10.36 8.09
N THR A 20 8.61 10.87 9.04
CA THR A 20 7.30 10.32 9.35
C THR A 20 6.37 10.61 8.17
N PHE A 21 6.08 9.59 7.37
CA PHE A 21 5.12 9.72 6.27
C PHE A 21 3.72 9.99 6.82
N TYR A 22 3.16 11.15 6.49
CA TYR A 22 1.78 11.51 6.79
C TYR A 22 0.97 11.47 5.49
N SER A 23 -0.11 10.68 5.47
CA SER A 23 -0.97 10.58 4.30
C SER A 23 -2.13 11.58 4.35
N SER A 24 -2.46 12.18 3.20
CA SER A 24 -3.68 12.96 3.02
C SER A 24 -4.94 12.10 3.11
N ILE A 25 -4.84 10.80 2.82
CA ILE A 25 -5.99 9.88 2.87
C ILE A 25 -6.45 9.68 4.33
N PRO A 26 -7.74 9.87 4.65
CA PRO A 26 -8.27 9.73 6.01
C PRO A 26 -7.96 8.37 6.63
N ASN A 27 -7.84 8.35 7.96
CA ASN A 27 -7.79 7.09 8.71
C ASN A 27 -9.18 6.45 8.69
N ALA A 28 -9.26 5.26 8.12
CA ALA A 28 -10.45 4.43 8.08
C ALA A 28 -10.06 3.03 8.55
N PRO A 29 -10.92 2.32 9.30
CA PRO A 29 -10.57 1.03 9.85
C PRO A 29 -10.18 0.04 8.75
N VAL A 30 -9.18 -0.79 9.04
CA VAL A 30 -8.77 -1.92 8.21
C VAL A 30 -8.65 -3.15 9.09
N ASN A 31 -9.31 -4.22 8.68
CA ASN A 31 -9.11 -5.55 9.21
C ASN A 31 -9.48 -6.52 8.09
N PHE A 32 -8.46 -7.09 7.46
CA PHE A 32 -8.61 -8.08 6.41
C PHE A 32 -7.62 -9.22 6.61
N ILE A 33 -8.10 -10.45 6.42
CA ILE A 33 -7.28 -11.65 6.53
C ILE A 33 -7.53 -12.52 5.31
N CYS A 34 -6.46 -12.97 4.67
CA CYS A 34 -6.50 -13.96 3.60
C CYS A 34 -5.47 -15.06 3.82
N SER A 35 -5.81 -16.26 3.35
CA SER A 35 -4.91 -17.40 3.33
C SER A 35 -4.12 -17.44 2.02
N LEU A 36 -2.81 -17.59 2.11
CA LEU A 36 -1.94 -17.70 0.95
C LEU A 36 -2.03 -19.06 0.24
N ALA A 37 -2.68 -20.05 0.86
CA ALA A 37 -2.95 -21.33 0.22
C ALA A 37 -4.24 -21.33 -0.62
N GLN A 38 -5.07 -20.27 -0.53
CA GLN A 38 -6.39 -20.25 -1.14
C GLN A 38 -6.41 -19.35 -2.39
N SER A 39 -6.99 -19.86 -3.48
CA SER A 39 -7.38 -18.99 -4.60
C SER A 39 -8.46 -18.01 -4.16
N PRO A 40 -8.41 -16.73 -4.57
CA PRO A 40 -7.49 -16.13 -5.54
C PRO A 40 -6.22 -15.48 -4.94
N TYR A 41 -5.96 -15.67 -3.64
CA TYR A 41 -4.87 -15.01 -2.90
C TYR A 41 -3.52 -15.69 -3.08
N VAL A 42 -3.49 -16.98 -3.42
CA VAL A 42 -2.24 -17.72 -3.70
C VAL A 42 -1.34 -17.03 -4.74
N ILE A 43 -1.91 -16.18 -5.60
CA ILE A 43 -1.12 -15.44 -6.60
C ILE A 43 -0.01 -14.59 -5.96
N ILE A 44 -0.22 -14.05 -4.75
CA ILE A 44 0.77 -13.19 -4.10
C ILE A 44 1.88 -13.97 -3.41
N THR A 45 1.89 -15.31 -3.46
CA THR A 45 3.11 -16.07 -3.08
C THR A 45 4.23 -15.85 -4.10
N THR A 46 3.91 -15.33 -5.29
CA THR A 46 4.87 -14.87 -6.28
C THR A 46 5.08 -13.36 -6.17
N THR A 47 6.33 -12.91 -6.29
CA THR A 47 6.66 -11.48 -6.32
C THR A 47 6.03 -10.78 -7.53
N ASN A 48 5.84 -9.46 -7.44
CA ASN A 48 5.16 -8.61 -8.41
C ASN A 48 3.68 -8.91 -8.63
N GLN A 49 3.06 -9.73 -7.78
CA GLN A 49 1.64 -10.04 -7.85
C GLN A 49 0.88 -9.25 -6.78
N PHE A 50 -0.28 -8.73 -7.19
CA PHE A 50 -1.12 -7.89 -6.35
C PHE A 50 -2.60 -8.24 -6.57
N PHE A 51 -3.43 -7.82 -5.63
CA PHE A 51 -4.87 -7.81 -5.75
C PHE A 51 -5.53 -6.66 -5.01
N THR A 52 -6.75 -6.36 -5.40
CA THR A 52 -7.59 -5.35 -4.77
C THR A 52 -8.76 -5.98 -4.04
N VAL A 53 -9.26 -5.30 -3.02
CA VAL A 53 -10.52 -5.62 -2.34
C VAL A 53 -11.23 -4.33 -1.95
N GLN A 54 -12.48 -4.20 -2.36
CA GLN A 54 -13.36 -3.09 -2.05
C GLN A 54 -14.68 -3.60 -1.49
N LYS A 55 -15.27 -2.83 -0.58
CA LYS A 55 -16.57 -3.14 0.00
C LYS A 55 -17.66 -3.11 -1.07
N THR A 56 -18.55 -4.09 -1.05
CA THR A 56 -19.81 -4.11 -1.82
C THR A 56 -21.00 -4.18 -0.87
N SER A 57 -22.23 -4.10 -1.41
CA SER A 57 -23.46 -4.24 -0.61
C SER A 57 -23.61 -5.63 0.02
N SER A 58 -23.05 -6.68 -0.59
CA SER A 58 -23.15 -8.07 -0.13
C SER A 58 -21.86 -8.62 0.49
N GLY A 59 -20.77 -7.86 0.50
CA GLY A 59 -19.48 -8.31 1.01
C GLY A 59 -18.32 -7.50 0.45
N PHE A 60 -17.48 -8.14 -0.35
CA PHE A 60 -16.38 -7.48 -1.04
C PHE A 60 -16.18 -8.00 -2.47
N SER A 61 -15.56 -7.17 -3.29
CA SER A 61 -15.14 -7.48 -4.66
C SER A 61 -13.80 -6.84 -4.98
N GLY A 62 -13.06 -7.42 -5.92
CA GLY A 62 -11.85 -6.85 -6.46
C GLY A 62 -11.28 -7.72 -7.58
N ILE A 63 -10.02 -7.48 -7.92
CA ILE A 63 -9.34 -8.15 -9.03
C ILE A 63 -7.86 -8.37 -8.68
N ASN A 64 -7.25 -9.44 -9.18
CA ASN A 64 -5.80 -9.63 -9.10
C ASN A 64 -5.09 -9.25 -10.41
N THR A 65 -3.75 -9.24 -10.38
CA THR A 65 -2.90 -8.96 -11.54
C THR A 65 -3.15 -9.92 -12.73
N ALA A 66 -3.71 -11.12 -12.49
CA ALA A 66 -4.13 -12.05 -13.54
C ALA A 66 -5.54 -11.78 -14.10
N GLY A 67 -6.20 -10.70 -13.67
CA GLY A 67 -7.56 -10.36 -14.08
C GLY A 67 -8.65 -11.23 -13.45
N GLN A 68 -8.31 -12.08 -12.48
CA GLN A 68 -9.28 -12.93 -11.80
C GLN A 68 -10.07 -12.11 -10.80
N LYS A 69 -11.40 -12.22 -10.86
CA LYS A 69 -12.29 -11.57 -9.89
C LYS A 69 -12.11 -12.20 -8.52
N ILE A 70 -11.99 -11.34 -7.52
CA ILE A 70 -11.97 -11.70 -6.12
C ILE A 70 -13.29 -11.27 -5.53
N SER A 71 -14.02 -12.17 -4.88
CA SER A 71 -15.25 -11.79 -4.18
C SER A 71 -15.51 -12.71 -3.00
N GLY A 72 -16.23 -12.21 -2.01
CA GLY A 72 -16.61 -12.98 -0.84
C GLY A 72 -17.66 -12.27 -0.02
N ASN A 73 -18.44 -13.06 0.72
CA ASN A 73 -19.49 -12.56 1.60
C ASN A 73 -18.93 -12.55 3.03
N LYS A 74 -18.28 -11.44 3.43
CA LYS A 74 -17.70 -11.31 4.77
C LYS A 74 -18.19 -10.02 5.43
N TYR A 75 -19.26 -10.15 6.20
CA TYR A 75 -19.77 -9.07 7.05
C TYR A 75 -18.78 -8.80 8.20
N GLY A 76 -18.62 -7.53 8.59
CA GLY A 76 -17.73 -7.13 9.68
C GLY A 76 -16.27 -6.84 9.29
N PHE A 77 -15.93 -6.92 8.00
CA PHE A 77 -14.61 -6.54 7.50
C PHE A 77 -14.55 -5.04 7.18
N TYR A 78 -13.40 -4.44 7.47
CA TYR A 78 -13.13 -3.04 7.15
C TYR A 78 -11.99 -2.96 6.13
N PHE A 79 -12.19 -2.19 5.08
CA PHE A 79 -11.32 -2.15 3.91
C PHE A 79 -10.66 -0.78 3.71
N GLY A 80 -10.53 0.04 4.76
CA GLY A 80 -9.95 1.36 4.62
C GLY A 80 -10.88 2.35 3.91
N TYR A 81 -10.32 3.47 3.44
CA TYR A 81 -11.08 4.57 2.88
C TYR A 81 -11.56 4.26 1.46
N GLY A 82 -10.62 3.90 0.57
CA GLY A 82 -10.89 3.54 -0.84
C GLY A 82 -11.04 2.04 -1.10
N GLY A 83 -10.78 1.19 -0.11
CA GLY A 83 -10.50 -0.23 -0.28
C GLY A 83 -9.02 -0.55 -0.03
N ILE A 84 -8.66 -1.82 -0.11
CA ILE A 84 -7.28 -2.29 0.11
C ILE A 84 -6.69 -2.83 -1.19
N LEU A 85 -5.42 -2.53 -1.42
CA LEU A 85 -4.55 -3.19 -2.40
C LEU A 85 -3.54 -3.98 -1.60
N VAL A 86 -3.35 -5.27 -1.91
CA VAL A 86 -2.41 -6.15 -1.20
C VAL A 86 -1.56 -6.87 -2.23
N GLY A 87 -0.28 -7.08 -1.95
CA GLY A 87 0.56 -7.90 -2.81
C GLY A 87 1.89 -8.26 -2.21
N ASN A 88 2.74 -8.85 -3.05
CA ASN A 88 4.10 -9.22 -2.72
C ASN A 88 5.05 -8.47 -3.65
N SER A 89 5.59 -7.38 -3.15
CA SER A 89 6.52 -6.54 -3.88
C SER A 89 7.84 -7.28 -4.11
N ALA A 90 8.42 -7.13 -5.30
CA ALA A 90 9.77 -7.62 -5.58
C ALA A 90 10.87 -6.98 -4.69
N PHE A 91 10.63 -5.81 -4.11
CA PHE A 91 11.63 -5.08 -3.32
C PHE A 91 11.31 -5.01 -1.82
N ASN A 92 10.03 -5.10 -1.45
CA ASN A 92 9.55 -4.81 -0.09
C ASN A 92 8.82 -6.01 0.57
N GLY A 93 8.73 -7.16 -0.11
CA GLY A 93 7.95 -8.30 0.34
C GLY A 93 6.45 -7.97 0.40
N TYR A 94 5.72 -8.60 1.31
CA TYR A 94 4.29 -8.38 1.41
C TYR A 94 3.95 -6.94 1.84
N CYS A 95 3.14 -6.27 1.04
CA CYS A 95 2.74 -4.89 1.24
C CYS A 95 1.24 -4.70 1.01
N ALA A 96 0.70 -3.65 1.61
CA ALA A 96 -0.68 -3.25 1.41
C ALA A 96 -0.84 -1.73 1.40
N PHE A 97 -1.82 -1.23 0.66
CA PHE A 97 -2.10 0.20 0.51
C PHE A 97 -3.61 0.48 0.47
N ASP A 98 -4.00 1.72 0.78
CA ASP A 98 -5.33 2.22 0.44
C ASP A 98 -5.44 2.42 -1.08
N LEU A 99 -6.60 2.07 -1.63
CA LEU A 99 -6.88 2.27 -3.05
C LEU A 99 -7.17 3.74 -3.40
N ALA A 100 -7.43 4.62 -2.44
CA ALA A 100 -7.75 6.01 -2.71
C ALA A 100 -6.54 6.77 -3.27
N CYS A 101 -6.75 7.45 -4.39
CA CYS A 101 -5.77 8.36 -4.98
C CYS A 101 -5.56 9.57 -4.05
N PRO A 102 -4.35 9.80 -3.53
CA PRO A 102 -4.06 10.95 -2.66
C PRO A 102 -4.31 12.30 -3.33
N TYR A 103 -4.00 12.43 -4.63
CA TYR A 103 -4.18 13.67 -5.37
C TYR A 103 -5.67 14.06 -5.46
N GLU A 104 -6.53 13.13 -5.90
CA GLU A 104 -7.97 13.38 -6.05
C GLU A 104 -8.63 13.73 -4.72
N TYR A 105 -8.19 13.09 -3.63
CA TYR A 105 -8.67 13.41 -2.30
C TYR A 105 -8.15 14.78 -1.82
N LYS A 106 -6.84 15.02 -1.93
CA LYS A 106 -6.21 16.23 -1.40
C LYS A 106 -6.67 17.50 -2.12
N GLU A 107 -6.74 17.47 -3.44
CA GLU A 107 -7.04 18.65 -4.25
C GLU A 107 -8.55 18.88 -4.43
N TYR A 108 -9.34 17.80 -4.50
CA TYR A 108 -10.76 17.89 -4.84
C TYR A 108 -11.70 17.30 -3.79
N ASN A 109 -11.18 16.75 -2.68
CA ASN A 109 -11.94 16.01 -1.68
C ASN A 109 -12.79 14.87 -2.28
N LYS A 110 -12.27 14.23 -3.34
CA LYS A 110 -12.95 13.14 -4.04
C LYS A 110 -12.34 11.80 -3.66
N LYS A 111 -13.21 10.82 -3.37
CA LYS A 111 -12.80 9.44 -3.23
C LYS A 111 -12.76 8.77 -4.61
N VAL A 112 -11.58 8.74 -5.20
CA VAL A 112 -11.29 8.01 -6.44
C VAL A 112 -10.36 6.86 -6.12
N SER A 113 -10.71 5.65 -6.53
CA SER A 113 -9.86 4.47 -6.35
C SER A 113 -8.92 4.30 -7.55
N VAL A 114 -7.66 3.97 -7.28
CA VAL A 114 -6.71 3.54 -8.30
C VAL A 114 -7.06 2.14 -8.81
N GLU A 115 -6.74 1.89 -10.06
CA GLU A 115 -6.99 0.65 -10.77
C GLU A 115 -5.69 -0.14 -10.90
N LEU A 116 -5.69 -1.37 -10.39
CA LEU A 116 -4.58 -2.29 -10.55
C LEU A 116 -4.42 -2.66 -12.03
N GLN A 117 -3.22 -2.54 -12.56
CA GLN A 117 -2.91 -2.93 -13.93
C GLN A 117 -2.55 -4.41 -14.01
N THR A 118 -2.91 -5.04 -15.12
CA THR A 118 -2.58 -6.44 -15.43
C THR A 118 -1.32 -6.53 -16.30
N ASP A 119 -0.38 -5.62 -16.08
CA ASP A 119 0.88 -5.47 -16.86
C ASP A 119 2.01 -6.36 -16.32
N GLY A 120 1.83 -6.98 -15.15
CA GLY A 120 2.81 -7.85 -14.51
C GLY A 120 4.00 -7.12 -13.87
N ILE A 121 4.00 -5.78 -13.84
CA ILE A 121 5.10 -4.97 -13.28
C ILE A 121 4.74 -4.27 -11.97
N GLY A 122 3.51 -4.48 -11.47
CA GLY A 122 3.05 -3.93 -10.20
C GLY A 122 2.72 -2.44 -10.28
N THR A 123 1.90 -2.06 -11.26
CA THR A 123 1.42 -0.67 -11.42
C THR A 123 -0.04 -0.54 -10.96
N ALA A 124 -0.37 0.55 -10.28
CA ALA A 124 -1.75 1.02 -10.14
C ALA A 124 -1.90 2.41 -10.77
N ILE A 125 -3.03 2.69 -11.41
CA ILE A 125 -3.27 3.95 -12.13
C ILE A 125 -4.55 4.61 -11.62
N CYS A 126 -4.50 5.90 -11.31
CA CYS A 126 -5.72 6.66 -11.05
C CYS A 126 -6.48 6.91 -12.37
N PRO A 127 -7.75 6.53 -12.49
CA PRO A 127 -8.50 6.73 -13.74
C PRO A 127 -8.83 8.21 -14.04
N VAL A 128 -8.64 9.11 -13.06
CA VAL A 128 -8.97 10.54 -13.20
C VAL A 128 -7.70 11.36 -13.51
N CYS A 129 -6.80 11.55 -12.54
CA CYS A 129 -5.54 12.28 -12.76
C CYS A 129 -4.44 11.49 -13.48
N GLN A 130 -4.69 10.24 -13.90
CA GLN A 130 -3.74 9.39 -14.64
C GLN A 130 -2.41 9.14 -13.92
N THR A 131 -2.33 9.42 -12.62
CA THR A 131 -1.11 9.14 -11.84
C THR A 131 -0.85 7.64 -11.79
N LYS A 132 0.37 7.23 -12.15
CA LYS A 132 0.85 5.85 -12.08
C LYS A 132 1.67 5.65 -10.81
N TYR A 133 1.31 4.66 -10.01
CA TYR A 133 1.96 4.30 -8.75
C TYR A 133 2.74 3.00 -8.88
N ASP A 134 3.97 3.00 -8.39
CA ASP A 134 4.84 1.82 -8.31
C ASP A 134 4.58 1.04 -7.04
N LEU A 135 3.80 -0.05 -7.16
CA LEU A 135 3.45 -0.90 -6.02
C LEU A 135 4.66 -1.70 -5.50
N ASN A 136 5.65 -1.94 -6.36
CA ASN A 136 6.88 -2.58 -5.95
C ASN A 136 7.76 -1.66 -5.11
N ASN A 137 7.68 -0.35 -5.30
CA ASN A 137 8.46 0.63 -4.55
C ASN A 137 7.61 1.43 -3.56
N GLY A 138 6.76 0.74 -2.78
CA GLY A 138 5.99 1.36 -1.71
C GLY A 138 4.81 2.23 -2.19
N GLY A 139 4.34 2.07 -3.42
CA GLY A 139 3.22 2.85 -3.95
C GLY A 139 3.59 4.31 -4.24
N ILE A 140 4.85 4.61 -4.52
CA ILE A 140 5.28 5.97 -4.91
C ILE A 140 4.74 6.34 -6.29
N PRO A 141 4.36 7.61 -6.54
CA PRO A 141 3.99 8.05 -7.88
C PRO A 141 5.23 8.08 -8.78
N LYS A 142 5.16 7.41 -9.94
CA LYS A 142 6.19 7.44 -11.00
C LYS A 142 5.92 8.49 -12.06
N GLU A 143 4.65 8.76 -12.33
CA GLU A 143 4.18 9.64 -13.40
C GLU A 143 2.83 10.24 -13.00
N GLY A 144 2.55 11.48 -13.42
CA GLY A 144 1.28 12.18 -13.18
C GLY A 144 1.33 13.22 -12.05
N ASP A 145 0.14 13.62 -11.62
CA ASP A 145 -0.07 14.81 -10.78
C ASP A 145 0.26 14.57 -9.29
N SER A 146 0.02 13.37 -8.77
CA SER A 146 0.27 13.08 -7.35
C SER A 146 1.75 13.21 -7.00
N LYS A 147 2.05 13.89 -5.89
CA LYS A 147 3.38 13.91 -5.25
C LYS A 147 3.44 13.09 -3.96
N GLU A 148 2.30 12.52 -3.56
CA GLU A 148 2.17 11.64 -2.40
C GLU A 148 2.05 10.18 -2.87
N ARG A 149 2.71 9.27 -2.15
CA ARG A 149 2.56 7.81 -2.32
C ARG A 149 1.19 7.33 -1.83
N LEU A 150 0.77 6.16 -2.27
CA LEU A 150 -0.41 5.50 -1.70
C LEU A 150 -0.22 5.28 -0.20
N LYS A 151 -1.29 5.47 0.56
CA LYS A 151 -1.29 5.26 2.02
C LYS A 151 -1.00 3.79 2.33
N PRO A 152 0.10 3.45 3.03
CA PRO A 152 0.40 2.07 3.36
C PRO A 152 -0.47 1.57 4.52
N TYR A 153 -0.69 0.26 4.53
CA TYR A 153 -1.25 -0.49 5.66
C TYR A 153 -0.22 -1.46 6.22
N LYS A 154 -0.36 -1.78 7.50
CA LYS A 154 0.47 -2.80 8.15
C LYS A 154 0.08 -4.18 7.64
N VAL A 155 1.08 -4.96 7.28
CA VAL A 155 0.94 -6.36 6.89
C VAL A 155 1.61 -7.23 7.95
N THR A 156 0.89 -8.23 8.46
CA THR A 156 1.40 -9.21 9.41
C THR A 156 1.23 -10.61 8.85
N LEU A 157 2.31 -11.39 8.82
CA LEU A 157 2.26 -12.79 8.47
C LEU A 157 2.09 -13.63 9.74
N PHE A 158 1.26 -14.67 9.65
CA PHE A 158 1.09 -15.63 10.73
C PHE A 158 0.68 -16.99 10.20
N MET A 159 0.99 -18.02 10.99
CA MET A 159 0.59 -19.40 10.70
C MET A 159 -0.69 -19.74 11.47
N GLU A 160 -1.67 -20.30 10.78
CA GLU A 160 -2.90 -20.83 11.39
C GLU A 160 -3.11 -22.25 10.85
N ASN A 161 -3.13 -23.24 11.74
CA ASN A 161 -3.29 -24.66 11.37
C ASN A 161 -2.31 -25.14 10.28
N GLY A 162 -1.06 -24.66 10.31
CA GLY A 162 -0.03 -24.99 9.33
C GLY A 162 -0.17 -24.28 7.97
N VAL A 163 -1.12 -23.36 7.85
CA VAL A 163 -1.33 -22.53 6.65
C VAL A 163 -0.83 -21.11 6.91
N GLU A 164 -0.09 -20.55 5.96
CA GLU A 164 0.37 -19.17 6.02
C GLU A 164 -0.76 -18.20 5.64
N ASN A 165 -0.94 -17.17 6.46
CA ASN A 165 -1.96 -16.15 6.32
C ASN A 165 -1.35 -14.75 6.41
N ILE A 166 -2.03 -13.81 5.77
CA ILE A 166 -1.74 -12.38 5.89
C ILE A 166 -2.91 -11.70 6.58
N ALA A 167 -2.58 -10.88 7.58
CA ALA A 167 -3.47 -9.88 8.14
C ALA A 167 -3.05 -8.47 7.68
N VAL A 168 -4.03 -7.68 7.24
CA VAL A 168 -3.88 -6.27 6.92
C VAL A 168 -4.63 -5.45 7.97
N SER A 169 -3.94 -4.48 8.56
CA SER A 169 -4.48 -3.56 9.57
C SER A 169 -3.99 -2.13 9.33
N ASN A 170 -4.55 -1.17 10.07
CA ASN A 170 -3.94 0.14 10.20
C ASN A 170 -2.49 0.05 10.69
#